data_AF-A0A970C208-F1
#
_entry.id   AF-A0A970C208-F1
#
_cell.length_a   1.000
_cell.length_b   1.000
_cell.length_c   1.000
_cell.angle_alpha   90.00
_cell.angle_beta   90.00
_cell.angle_gamma   90.00
#
_symmetry.space_group_name_H-M   'P 1'
#
loop_
_entity.id
_entity.type
_entity.pdbx_description
1 polymer ?
#
loop_
_entity_poly.entity_id
_entity_poly.type
_entity_poly.pdbx_seq_one_letter_code
_entity_poly.pdbx_strand_id
1 'polypeptide(L)' 'MSIDPTTIDLLVLDVDGVLTDGRIIYDDAGGELKMFHVQDGSG' A
#
# COMPACT_ATOMS: atom_id res chain seq x y z
N MET A 1 -21.81 0.11 17.28
CA MET A 1 -20.61 -0.07 18.13
C MET A 1 -19.48 0.62 17.38
N SER A 2 -18.87 1.66 17.97
CA SER A 2 -17.75 2.40 17.38
C SER A 2 -16.46 1.83 17.93
N ILE A 3 -15.44 1.69 17.08
CA ILE A 3 -14.08 1.37 17.52
C ILE A 3 -13.35 2.69 17.76
N ASP A 4 -12.60 2.80 18.86
CA ASP A 4 -11.68 3.91 19.09
C ASP A 4 -10.38 3.60 18.33
N PRO A 5 -10.00 4.37 17.31
CA PRO A 5 -8.80 4.08 16.52
C PRO A 5 -7.50 4.21 17.32
N THR A 6 -7.52 4.88 18.48
CA THR A 6 -6.32 5.01 19.34
C THR A 6 -5.94 3.73 20.06
N THR A 7 -6.82 2.72 20.08
CA THR A 7 -6.59 1.43 20.72
C THR A 7 -6.14 0.35 19.74
N ILE A 8 -5.73 0.71 18.51
CA ILE A 8 -5.27 -0.24 17.50
C ILE A 8 -3.76 -0.43 17.65
N ASP A 9 -3.34 -1.66 17.96
CA ASP A 9 -1.92 -2.02 18.12
C ASP A 9 -1.27 -2.56 16.83
N LEU A 10 -2.07 -2.92 15.82
CA LEU A 10 -1.59 -3.49 14.56
C LEU A 10 -2.46 -3.03 13.38
N LEU A 11 -1.78 -2.56 12.33
CA LEU A 11 -2.39 -2.28 11.03
C LEU A 11 -1.82 -3.24 9.98
N VAL A 12 -2.70 -4.00 9.32
CA VAL A 12 -2.35 -4.87 8.19
C VAL A 12 -3.02 -4.30 6.95
N LEU A 13 -2.22 -4.07 5.90
CA LEU A 13 -2.67 -3.50 4.64
C LEU A 13 -2.36 -4.48 3.51
N ASP A 14 -3.31 -4.62 2.59
CA ASP A 14 -3.04 -5.24 1.30
C ASP A 14 -2.12 -4.34 0.47
N VAL A 15 -1.55 -4.86 -0.61
CA VAL A 15 -0.61 -4.13 -1.47
C VAL A 15 -1.32 -3.60 -2.70
N ASP A 16 -1.73 -4.49 -3.59
CA ASP A 16 -2.23 -4.10 -4.92
C ASP A 16 -3.67 -3.57 -4.83
N GLY A 17 -3.85 -2.27 -5.08
CA GLY A 17 -5.13 -1.58 -4.94
C GLY A 17 -5.38 -0.95 -3.56
N VAL A 18 -4.44 -1.10 -2.62
CA VAL A 18 -4.46 -0.39 -1.32
C VAL A 18 -3.25 0.54 -1.20
N LEU A 19 -2.04 -0.01 -1.16
CA LEU A 19 -0.80 0.77 -1.14
C LEU A 19 -0.32 1.18 -2.53
N THR A 20 -0.83 0.49 -3.56
CA THR A 20 -0.64 0.84 -4.96
C THR A 20 -2.00 1.12 -5.60
N ASP A 21 -1.99 1.73 -6.78
CA ASP A 21 -3.20 1.90 -7.59
C ASP A 21 -3.65 0.63 -8.34
N GLY A 22 -3.05 -0.53 -8.00
CA GLY A 22 -3.37 -1.84 -8.57
C GLY A 22 -2.76 -2.09 -9.95
N ARG A 23 -1.98 -1.15 -10.49
CA ARG A 23 -1.25 -1.36 -11.74
C ARG A 23 0.02 -2.17 -11.50
N ILE A 24 0.33 -3.03 -12.46
CA ILE A 24 1.59 -3.76 -12.54
C ILE A 24 2.25 -3.39 -13.86
N ILE A 25 3.44 -2.80 -13.80
CA ILE A 25 4.19 -2.40 -14.99
C ILE A 25 5.38 -3.33 -15.18
N TYR A 26 5.49 -3.92 -16.36
CA TYR A 26 6.63 -4.75 -16.75
C TYR A 26 7.58 -3.98 -17.66
N ASP A 27 8.89 -4.10 -17.41
CA ASP A 27 9.94 -3.62 -18.32
C ASP A 27 10.33 -4.69 -19.36
N ASP A 28 11.20 -4.32 -20.30
CA ASP A 28 11.65 -5.18 -21.40
C ASP A 28 12.59 -6.31 -20.94
N ALA A 29 13.18 -6.20 -19.76
CA ALA A 29 14.00 -7.22 -19.12
C ALA A 29 13.17 -8.19 -18.24
N GLY A 30 11.86 -7.98 -18.14
CA GLY A 30 10.96 -8.78 -17.31
C GLY A 30 10.93 -8.34 -15.83
N GLY A 31 11.45 -7.15 -15.52
CA GLY A 31 11.30 -6.51 -14.22
C GLY A 31 9.87 -6.03 -13.98
N GLU A 32 9.46 -6.03 -12.71
CA GLU A 32 8.14 -5.55 -12.28
C GLU A 32 8.29 -4.27 -11.45
N LEU A 33 7.52 -3.23 -11.80
CA LEU A 33 7.44 -1.99 -11.06
C LEU A 33 6.04 -1.82 -10.46
N LYS A 34 6.01 -1.42 -9.19
CA LYS A 34 4.81 -1.01 -8.44
C LYS A 34 4.99 0.41 -7.93
N MET A 35 3.92 1.21 -7.99
CA MET A 35 3.94 2.62 -7.61
C MET A 35 3.27 2.81 -6.26
N PHE A 36 3.98 3.47 -5.34
CA PHE A 36 3.51 3.81 -4.00
C PHE A 36 3.47 5.32 -3.83
N HIS A 37 2.63 5.81 -2.92
CA HIS A 37 2.52 7.23 -2.61
C HIS A 37 3.45 7.61 -1.45
N VAL A 38 4.24 8.68 -1.61
CA VAL A 38 5.29 9.06 -0.63
C VAL A 38 4.70 9.35 0.76
N GLN A 39 3.52 9.97 0.81
CA GLN A 39 2.84 10.32 2.04
C GLN A 39 2.45 9.09 2.87
N ASP A 40 2.25 7.93 2.24
CA ASP A 40 1.87 6.69 2.95
C ASP A 40 3.03 6.13 3.78
N GLY A 41 4.27 6.45 3.41
CA GLY A 41 5.49 6.08 4.15
C GLY A 41 6.13 7.21 4.96
N SER A 42 5.51 8.40 5.01
CA SER A 42 6.08 9.61 5.65
C SER A 42 5.66 9.79 7.12
N GLY A 43 5.03 8.77 7.71
CA GLY A 43 4.54 8.75 9.11
C GLY A 43 5.60 8.37 10.13
#